data_AF-A0A3D2MAL7-F1
#
_entry.id   AF-A0A3D2MAL7-F1
#
_cell.length_a   1.000
_cell.length_b   1.000
_cell.length_c   1.000
_cell.angle_alpha   90.00
_cell.angle_beta   90.00
_cell.angle_gamma   90.00
#
_symmetry.space_group_name_H-M   'P 1'
#
loop_
_entity.id
_entity.type
_entity.pdbx_description
1 polymer ?
#
loop_
_entity_poly.entity_id
_entity_poly.type
_entity_poly.pdbx_seq_one_letter_code
_entity_poly.pdbx_strand_id
1 'polypeptide(L)'
;FSIMTQALTFAGMLLFFRNETGFGGNNGFTDFKTILGFSISAPATRATLFFATVALLAGSLLLGWRLARSKFGRVLTALRDAENRLMFCGYDTRGYKLFIWTLSAVLCGLAGALYVPQVGIINPSEMAPTQSIEAAVWVALGGRGTLIGPLLGAGIVNGMKSWFTVAFPEYWLFALGALFIVVTLYLPKGVIGLLRRRGEQ
;
A
#
# COMPACT_ATOMS: atom_id res chain seq x y z
N PHE A 1 5.05 -15.51 -6.04
CA PHE A 1 3.95 -14.94 -5.24
C PHE A 1 3.33 -13.72 -5.94
N SER A 2 4.10 -12.66 -6.19
CA SER A 2 3.58 -11.42 -6.80
C SER A 2 2.84 -11.62 -8.14
N ILE A 3 3.41 -12.31 -9.13
CA ILE A 3 2.81 -12.47 -10.46
C ILE A 3 1.42 -13.15 -10.40
N MET A 4 1.28 -14.24 -9.63
CA MET A 4 -0.01 -14.93 -9.48
C MET A 4 -1.04 -14.06 -8.77
N THR A 5 -0.64 -13.32 -7.72
CA THR A 5 -1.56 -12.39 -7.04
C THR A 5 -2.00 -11.26 -7.98
N GLN A 6 -1.08 -10.69 -8.78
CA GLN A 6 -1.44 -9.67 -9.78
C GLN A 6 -2.39 -10.21 -10.84
N ALA A 7 -2.14 -11.42 -11.34
CA ALA A 7 -3.01 -12.06 -12.32
C ALA A 7 -4.42 -12.31 -11.73
N LEU A 8 -4.50 -12.74 -10.47
CA LEU A 8 -5.77 -12.93 -9.78
C LEU A 8 -6.50 -11.60 -9.56
N THR A 9 -5.79 -10.55 -9.14
CA THR A 9 -6.34 -9.20 -9.00
C THR A 9 -6.87 -8.68 -10.34
N PHE A 10 -6.14 -8.89 -11.43
CA PHE A 10 -6.56 -8.52 -12.78
C PHE A 10 -7.78 -9.32 -13.25
N ALA A 11 -7.81 -10.63 -13.01
CA ALA A 11 -8.98 -11.45 -13.29
C ALA A 11 -10.21 -10.99 -12.49
N GLY A 12 -10.03 -10.62 -11.22
CA GLY A 12 -11.07 -10.01 -10.39
C GLY A 12 -11.57 -8.70 -10.98
N MET A 13 -10.67 -7.78 -11.34
CA MET A 13 -11.00 -6.51 -12.01
C MET A 13 -11.86 -6.75 -13.26
N LEU A 14 -11.47 -7.68 -14.14
CA LEU A 14 -12.24 -8.04 -15.33
C LEU A 14 -13.64 -8.57 -15.00
N LEU A 15 -13.77 -9.37 -13.93
CA LEU A 15 -15.06 -9.86 -13.47
C LEU A 15 -15.97 -8.71 -13.02
N PHE A 16 -15.44 -7.75 -12.26
CA PHE A 16 -16.19 -6.58 -11.81
C PHE A 16 -16.61 -5.65 -12.95
N PHE A 17 -15.87 -5.62 -14.05
CA PHE A 17 -16.27 -4.89 -15.26
C PHE A 17 -17.47 -5.52 -15.98
N ARG A 18 -17.78 -6.80 -15.75
CA ARG A 18 -18.91 -7.43 -16.41
C ARG A 18 -20.23 -6.88 -15.84
N ASN A 19 -20.98 -6.16 -16.67
CA ASN A 19 -22.29 -5.60 -16.31
C ASN A 19 -23.30 -6.67 -15.82
N GLU A 20 -23.14 -7.93 -16.24
CA GLU A 20 -24.02 -9.06 -15.90
C GLU A 20 -23.93 -9.50 -14.43
N THR A 21 -22.90 -9.07 -13.71
CA THR A 21 -22.64 -9.49 -12.32
C THR A 21 -23.38 -8.66 -11.26
N GLY A 22 -24.00 -7.54 -11.67
CA GLY A 22 -24.70 -6.63 -10.74
C GLY A 22 -23.79 -5.67 -9.97
N PHE A 23 -22.48 -5.65 -10.22
CA PHE A 23 -21.51 -4.78 -9.52
C PHE A 23 -21.32 -3.38 -10.14
N GLY A 24 -22.30 -2.89 -10.91
CA GLY A 24 -22.24 -1.56 -11.55
C GLY A 24 -21.28 -1.47 -12.76
N GLY A 25 -20.53 -2.52 -13.06
CA GLY A 25 -19.77 -2.67 -14.30
C GLY A 25 -18.72 -1.59 -14.50
N ASN A 26 -18.70 -0.95 -15.68
CA ASN A 26 -17.77 0.14 -15.99
C ASN A 26 -17.86 1.35 -15.04
N ASN A 27 -19.00 1.58 -14.39
CA ASN A 27 -19.16 2.68 -13.44
C ASN A 27 -18.74 2.28 -12.02
N GLY A 28 -18.66 0.97 -11.75
CA GLY A 28 -18.42 0.42 -10.42
C GLY A 28 -19.52 0.75 -9.41
N PHE A 29 -19.16 0.75 -8.14
CA PHE A 29 -20.11 1.12 -7.09
C PHE A 29 -20.16 2.64 -6.94
N THR A 30 -21.35 3.18 -7.15
CA THR A 30 -21.69 4.60 -7.02
C THR A 30 -22.75 4.80 -5.94
N ASP A 31 -23.14 6.04 -5.66
CA ASP A 31 -24.23 6.38 -4.72
C ASP A 31 -23.96 6.02 -3.25
N PHE A 32 -22.71 6.09 -2.79
CA PHE A 32 -22.41 6.10 -1.36
C PHE A 32 -22.88 7.42 -0.72
N LYS A 33 -24.18 7.50 -0.39
CA LYS A 33 -24.80 8.69 0.21
C LYS A 33 -24.78 8.66 1.74
N THR A 34 -24.88 7.47 2.32
CA THR A 34 -24.92 7.27 3.77
C THR A 34 -23.97 6.16 4.21
N ILE A 35 -23.37 6.33 5.38
CA ILE A 35 -22.60 5.31 6.08
C ILE A 35 -23.21 5.12 7.47
N LEU A 36 -23.66 3.91 7.78
CA LEU A 36 -24.34 3.59 9.06
C LEU A 36 -25.48 4.57 9.41
N GLY A 37 -26.22 5.05 8.39
CA GLY A 37 -27.32 6.02 8.55
C GLY A 37 -26.91 7.49 8.55
N PHE A 38 -25.62 7.82 8.58
CA PHE A 38 -25.13 9.21 8.51
C PHE A 38 -24.77 9.61 7.08
N SER A 39 -25.11 10.84 6.66
CA SER A 39 -24.70 11.34 5.35
C SER A 39 -23.19 11.48 5.25
N ILE A 40 -22.59 10.93 4.20
CA ILE A 40 -21.15 11.01 3.92
C ILE A 40 -20.72 12.45 3.58
N SER A 41 -21.66 13.27 3.10
CA SER A 41 -21.39 14.69 2.80
C SER A 41 -21.41 15.59 4.03
N ALA A 42 -21.92 15.10 5.17
CA ALA A 42 -21.94 15.88 6.40
C ALA A 42 -20.49 16.17 6.88
N PRO A 43 -20.18 17.42 7.28
CA PRO A 43 -18.84 17.78 7.76
C PRO A 43 -18.37 16.91 8.92
N ALA A 44 -19.28 16.55 9.84
CA ALA A 44 -18.98 15.67 10.97
C ALA A 44 -18.56 14.26 10.52
N THR A 45 -19.28 13.66 9.56
CA THR A 45 -18.95 12.34 9.01
C THR A 45 -17.59 12.34 8.32
N ARG A 46 -17.30 13.37 7.52
CA ARG A 46 -15.99 13.52 6.85
C ARG A 46 -14.86 13.65 7.86
N ALA A 47 -15.04 14.46 8.90
CA ALA A 47 -14.08 14.59 9.98
C ALA A 47 -13.85 13.25 10.69
N THR A 48 -14.91 12.51 11.01
CA THR A 48 -14.81 11.18 11.63
C THR A 48 -14.06 10.18 10.74
N LEU A 49 -14.33 10.14 9.43
CA LEU A 49 -13.62 9.27 8.49
C LEU A 49 -12.13 9.65 8.37
N PHE A 50 -11.82 10.94 8.37
CA PHE A 50 -10.45 11.43 8.40
C PHE A 50 -9.73 11.00 9.68
N PHE A 51 -10.31 11.24 10.86
CA PHE A 51 -9.72 10.83 12.13
C PHE A 51 -9.60 9.30 12.24
N ALA A 52 -10.57 8.55 11.73
CA ALA A 52 -10.49 7.08 11.67
C ALA A 52 -9.33 6.61 10.79
N THR A 53 -9.10 7.27 9.65
CA THR A 53 -7.98 6.96 8.74
C THR A 53 -6.64 7.29 9.40
N VAL A 54 -6.54 8.44 10.06
CA VAL A 54 -5.34 8.82 10.82
C VAL A 54 -5.09 7.84 11.97
N ALA A 55 -6.13 7.44 12.68
CA ALA A 55 -6.04 6.45 13.76
C ALA A 55 -5.61 5.07 13.22
N LEU A 56 -6.13 4.64 12.07
CA LEU A 56 -5.71 3.39 11.42
C LEU A 56 -4.25 3.46 10.98
N LEU A 57 -3.83 4.56 10.38
CA LEU A 57 -2.44 4.79 9.97
C LEU A 57 -1.51 4.74 11.20
N ALA A 58 -1.81 5.50 12.25
CA ALA A 58 -1.05 5.51 13.49
C ALA A 58 -1.02 4.12 14.15
N GLY A 59 -2.16 3.43 14.19
CA GLY A 59 -2.28 2.06 14.69
C GLY A 59 -1.43 1.07 13.90
N SER A 60 -1.44 1.13 12.57
CA SER A 60 -0.62 0.28 11.71
C SER A 60 0.88 0.52 11.90
N LEU A 61 1.29 1.79 12.08
CA LEU A 61 2.68 2.16 12.34
C LEU A 61 3.12 1.67 13.72
N LEU A 62 2.29 1.84 14.74
CA LEU A 62 2.55 1.36 16.09
C LEU A 62 2.64 -0.17 16.12
N LEU A 63 1.71 -0.86 15.44
CA LEU A 63 1.71 -2.30 15.30
C LEU A 63 2.99 -2.78 14.60
N GLY A 64 3.33 -2.18 13.46
CA GLY A 64 4.54 -2.50 12.72
C GLY A 64 5.81 -2.25 13.54
N TRP A 65 5.85 -1.17 14.32
CA TRP A 65 6.96 -0.86 15.22
C TRP A 65 7.08 -1.86 16.37
N ARG A 66 5.98 -2.24 17.01
CA ARG A 66 5.93 -3.28 18.05
C ARG A 66 6.38 -4.63 17.50
N LEU A 67 5.88 -5.03 16.33
CA LEU A 67 6.26 -6.28 15.67
C LEU A 67 7.76 -6.28 15.34
N ALA A 68 8.28 -5.21 14.76
CA ALA A 68 9.69 -5.09 14.38
C ALA A 68 10.64 -5.22 15.58
N ARG A 69 10.28 -4.68 16.75
CA ARG A 69 11.09 -4.77 17.98
C ARG A 69 10.90 -6.07 18.78
N SER A 70 9.86 -6.85 18.48
CA SER A 70 9.58 -8.09 19.19
C SER A 70 10.51 -9.24 18.78
N LYS A 71 10.43 -10.38 19.50
CA LYS A 71 11.08 -11.63 19.07
C LYS A 71 10.66 -12.04 17.66
N PHE A 72 9.38 -11.83 17.32
CA PHE A 72 8.82 -12.13 16.00
C PHE A 72 9.52 -11.33 14.89
N GLY A 73 9.75 -10.04 15.08
CA GLY A 73 10.47 -9.19 14.11
C GLY A 73 11.92 -9.62 13.87
N ARG A 74 12.60 -10.11 14.91
CA ARG A 74 13.95 -10.68 14.77
C ARG A 74 13.95 -11.97 13.93
N VAL A 75 12.97 -12.85 14.17
CA VAL A 75 12.79 -14.07 13.37
C VAL A 75 12.46 -13.72 11.92
N LEU A 76 11.60 -12.74 11.66
CA LEU A 76 11.32 -12.24 10.30
C LEU A 76 12.55 -11.67 9.60
N THR A 77 13.41 -10.96 10.34
CA THR A 77 14.66 -10.43 9.78
C THR A 77 15.61 -11.57 9.41
N ALA A 78 15.75 -12.58 10.29
CA ALA A 78 16.55 -13.76 10.01
C ALA A 78 15.97 -14.60 8.86
N LEU A 79 14.65 -14.70 8.75
CA LEU A 79 13.94 -15.35 7.64
C LEU A 79 14.24 -14.65 6.31
N ARG A 80 14.28 -13.31 6.28
CA ARG A 80 14.64 -12.53 5.09
C ARG A 80 16.08 -12.80 4.66
N ASP A 81 17.00 -12.91 5.62
CA ASP A 81 18.44 -13.02 5.31
C ASP A 81 18.84 -14.45 4.88
N ALA A 82 18.35 -15.49 5.57
CA ALA A 82 18.66 -16.88 5.24
C ALA A 82 17.55 -17.86 5.70
N GLU A 83 16.53 -18.04 4.86
CA GLU A 83 15.41 -18.94 5.13
C GLU A 83 15.85 -20.38 5.40
N ASN A 84 16.72 -20.94 4.56
CA ASN A 84 17.20 -22.31 4.71
C ASN A 84 17.88 -22.53 6.07
N ARG A 85 18.68 -21.56 6.52
CA ARG A 85 19.36 -21.61 7.83
C ARG A 85 18.36 -21.59 8.98
N LEU A 86 17.29 -20.81 8.86
CA LEU A 86 16.25 -20.73 9.88
C LEU A 86 15.49 -22.06 10.01
N MET A 87 15.22 -22.73 8.89
CA MET A 87 14.60 -24.06 8.88
C MET A 87 15.49 -25.11 9.57
N PHE A 88 16.81 -25.07 9.36
CA PHE A 88 17.74 -25.95 10.07
C PHE A 88 17.78 -25.70 11.58
N CYS A 89 17.51 -24.47 12.03
CA CYS A 89 17.37 -24.15 13.44
C CYS A 89 16.02 -24.58 14.06
N GLY A 90 15.17 -25.27 13.32
CA GLY A 90 13.89 -25.80 13.81
C GLY A 90 12.71 -24.82 13.74
N TYR A 91 12.86 -23.67 13.07
CA TYR A 91 11.74 -22.74 12.87
C TYR A 91 10.91 -23.13 11.64
N ASP A 92 9.58 -23.20 11.78
CA ASP A 92 8.68 -23.30 10.63
C ASP A 92 8.52 -21.94 9.95
N THR A 93 9.22 -21.73 8.83
CA THR A 93 9.24 -20.47 8.09
C THR A 93 7.89 -20.15 7.42
N ARG A 94 7.06 -21.16 7.17
CA ARG A 94 5.79 -21.03 6.45
C ARG A 94 4.77 -20.26 7.28
N GLY A 95 4.64 -20.59 8.56
CA GLY A 95 3.75 -19.88 9.49
C GLY A 95 4.06 -18.39 9.61
N TYR A 96 5.33 -18.01 9.70
CA TYR A 96 5.74 -16.60 9.79
C TYR A 96 5.41 -15.83 8.51
N LYS A 97 5.64 -16.43 7.33
CA LYS A 97 5.30 -15.83 6.03
C LYS A 97 3.79 -15.67 5.86
N LEU A 98 3.02 -16.70 6.19
CA LEU A 98 1.57 -16.65 6.09
C LEU A 98 1.00 -15.58 7.02
N PHE A 99 1.47 -15.52 8.27
CA PHE A 99 1.01 -14.52 9.23
C PHE A 99 1.26 -13.09 8.74
N ILE A 100 2.47 -12.76 8.30
CA ILE A 100 2.79 -11.40 7.86
C ILE A 100 2.05 -11.03 6.57
N TRP A 101 1.84 -12.01 5.68
CA TRP A 101 1.04 -11.82 4.48
C TRP A 101 -0.43 -11.53 4.81
N THR A 102 -1.05 -12.34 5.66
CA THR A 102 -2.44 -12.15 6.11
C THR A 102 -2.61 -10.83 6.85
N LEU A 103 -1.67 -10.49 7.75
CA LEU A 103 -1.72 -9.23 8.48
C LEU A 103 -1.65 -8.02 7.53
N SER A 104 -0.78 -8.08 6.53
CA SER A 104 -0.68 -7.02 5.50
C SER A 104 -1.97 -6.91 4.70
N ALA A 105 -2.57 -8.04 4.32
CA ALA A 105 -3.85 -8.07 3.60
C ALA A 105 -5.00 -7.47 4.43
N VAL A 106 -5.09 -7.78 5.72
CA VAL A 106 -6.09 -7.20 6.63
C VAL A 106 -5.91 -5.69 6.75
N LEU A 107 -4.69 -5.19 6.94
CA LEU A 107 -4.43 -3.75 7.02
C LEU A 107 -4.78 -3.04 5.71
N CYS A 108 -4.44 -3.62 4.56
CA CYS A 108 -4.81 -3.06 3.25
C CYS A 108 -6.34 -3.07 3.03
N GLY A 109 -7.03 -4.14 3.46
CA GLY A 109 -8.48 -4.23 3.37
C GLY A 109 -9.19 -3.17 4.22
N LEU A 110 -8.72 -2.95 5.46
CA LEU A 110 -9.23 -1.89 6.32
C LEU A 110 -8.98 -0.49 5.73
N ALA A 111 -7.80 -0.27 5.14
CA ALA A 111 -7.49 0.98 4.46
C ALA A 111 -8.41 1.24 3.26
N GLY A 112 -8.64 0.22 2.43
CA GLY A 112 -9.59 0.29 1.31
C GLY A 112 -11.03 0.55 1.75
N ALA A 113 -11.48 -0.09 2.84
CA ALA A 113 -12.81 0.10 3.38
C ALA A 113 -13.06 1.54 3.87
N LEU A 114 -12.03 2.21 4.40
CA LEU A 114 -12.11 3.63 4.78
C LEU A 114 -11.95 4.57 3.58
N TYR A 115 -11.25 4.15 2.53
CA TYR A 115 -11.03 4.94 1.31
C TYR A 115 -12.32 5.13 0.51
N VAL A 116 -13.10 4.07 0.28
CA VAL A 116 -14.30 4.11 -0.57
C VAL A 116 -15.32 5.18 -0.12
N PRO A 117 -15.69 5.29 1.17
CA PRO A 117 -16.61 6.34 1.63
C PRO A 117 -16.06 7.76 1.49
N GLN A 118 -14.73 7.95 1.50
CA GLN A 118 -14.13 9.27 1.38
C GLN A 118 -14.12 9.77 -0.07
N VAL A 119 -13.86 8.86 -1.02
CA VAL A 119 -13.90 9.17 -2.44
C VAL A 119 -15.34 9.20 -2.97
N GLY A 120 -16.24 8.41 -2.38
CA GLY A 120 -17.68 8.41 -2.71
C GLY A 120 -18.03 7.63 -3.99
N ILE A 121 -17.03 7.10 -4.68
CA ILE A 121 -17.16 6.24 -5.85
C ILE A 121 -15.98 5.27 -5.87
N ILE A 122 -16.20 4.05 -6.34
CA ILE A 122 -15.12 3.09 -6.61
C ILE A 122 -15.38 2.37 -7.93
N ASN A 123 -14.44 2.53 -8.86
CA ASN A 123 -14.46 1.88 -10.17
C ASN A 123 -13.55 0.64 -10.15
N PRO A 124 -13.89 -0.46 -10.85
CA PRO A 124 -12.98 -1.60 -11.03
C PRO A 124 -11.58 -1.23 -11.53
N SER A 125 -11.39 -0.10 -12.21
CA SER A 125 -10.06 0.44 -12.58
C SER A 125 -9.11 0.63 -11.40
N GLU A 126 -9.63 0.87 -10.19
CA GLU A 126 -8.82 1.03 -8.97
C GLU A 126 -8.19 -0.30 -8.51
N MET A 127 -8.67 -1.44 -9.03
CA MET A 127 -8.06 -2.75 -8.80
C MET A 127 -6.94 -3.06 -9.80
N ALA A 128 -6.56 -2.12 -10.67
CA ALA A 128 -5.53 -2.36 -11.67
C ALA A 128 -4.18 -2.75 -11.03
N PRO A 129 -3.44 -3.71 -11.63
CA PRO A 129 -2.10 -4.09 -11.18
C PRO A 129 -1.12 -2.91 -11.03
N THR A 130 -1.31 -1.85 -11.82
CA THR A 130 -0.54 -0.61 -11.76
C THR A 130 -0.54 0.01 -10.36
N GLN A 131 -1.66 -0.01 -9.64
CA GLN A 131 -1.77 0.55 -8.28
C GLN A 131 -0.86 -0.21 -7.29
N SER A 132 -0.73 -1.52 -7.47
CA SER A 132 0.17 -2.33 -6.65
C SER A 132 1.64 -2.05 -6.94
N ILE A 133 1.99 -1.73 -8.19
CA ILE A 133 3.33 -1.28 -8.56
C ILE A 133 3.63 0.07 -7.90
N GLU A 134 2.70 1.03 -7.97
CA GLU A 134 2.86 2.34 -7.30
C GLU A 134 3.14 2.18 -5.80
N ALA A 135 2.40 1.31 -5.11
CA ALA A 135 2.64 1.02 -3.69
C ALA A 135 4.05 0.44 -3.43
N ALA A 136 4.57 -0.41 -4.32
CA ALA A 136 5.95 -0.89 -4.23
C ALA A 136 6.97 0.25 -4.44
N VAL A 137 6.69 1.19 -5.34
CA VAL A 137 7.52 2.40 -5.54
C VAL A 137 7.51 3.28 -4.31
N TRP A 138 6.37 3.47 -3.62
CA TRP A 138 6.31 4.24 -2.37
C TRP A 138 7.28 3.70 -1.33
N VAL A 139 7.33 2.37 -1.17
CA VAL A 139 8.25 1.70 -0.23
C VAL A 139 9.70 1.82 -0.69
N ALA A 140 9.97 1.63 -1.99
CA ALA A 140 11.33 1.71 -2.54
C ALA A 140 11.91 3.13 -2.40
N LEU A 141 11.14 4.15 -2.80
CA LEU A 141 11.51 5.56 -2.70
C LEU A 141 11.65 5.99 -1.25
N GLY A 142 10.68 5.63 -0.42
CA GLY A 142 10.68 5.95 1.01
C GLY A 142 11.84 5.31 1.79
N GLY A 143 12.16 4.06 1.47
CA GLY A 143 13.20 3.26 2.09
C GLY A 143 12.65 2.01 2.79
N ARG A 144 12.88 0.84 2.16
CA ARG A 144 12.43 -0.52 2.56
C ARG A 144 12.86 -1.02 3.97
N GLY A 145 13.66 -0.26 4.70
CA GLY A 145 14.14 -0.59 6.05
C GLY A 145 13.51 0.22 7.17
N THR A 146 12.52 1.06 6.87
CA THR A 146 11.91 1.98 7.83
C THR A 146 10.39 1.96 7.72
N LEU A 147 9.70 2.15 8.84
CA LEU A 147 8.23 2.24 8.88
C LEU A 147 7.72 3.59 8.35
N ILE A 148 8.49 4.66 8.54
CA ILE A 148 8.11 6.03 8.12
C ILE A 148 8.44 6.27 6.64
N GLY A 149 9.41 5.55 6.07
CA GLY A 149 9.84 5.69 4.68
C GLY A 149 8.68 5.66 3.70
N PRO A 150 7.87 4.59 3.68
CA PRO A 150 6.74 4.47 2.78
C PRO A 150 5.75 5.64 2.83
N LEU A 151 5.57 6.31 3.98
CA LEU A 151 4.70 7.49 4.07
C LEU A 151 5.27 8.68 3.29
N LEU A 152 6.58 8.94 3.44
CA LEU A 152 7.26 9.97 2.66
C LEU A 152 7.27 9.62 1.17
N GLY A 153 7.54 8.37 0.84
CA GLY A 153 7.51 7.88 -0.54
C GLY A 153 6.13 8.03 -1.18
N ALA A 154 5.06 7.69 -0.45
CA ALA A 154 3.70 7.89 -0.91
C ALA A 154 3.39 9.38 -1.14
N GLY A 155 3.80 10.27 -0.24
CA GLY A 155 3.63 11.72 -0.42
C GLY A 155 4.34 12.26 -1.65
N ILE A 156 5.60 11.88 -1.86
CA ILE A 156 6.39 12.32 -3.02
C ILE A 156 5.79 11.78 -4.32
N VAL A 157 5.50 10.48 -4.39
CA VAL A 157 4.95 9.86 -5.60
C VAL A 157 3.57 10.41 -5.92
N ASN A 158 2.68 10.59 -4.93
CA ASN A 158 1.36 11.19 -5.18
C ASN A 158 1.46 12.67 -5.59
N GLY A 159 2.40 13.43 -5.02
CA GLY A 159 2.66 14.81 -5.45
C GLY A 159 3.17 14.87 -6.89
N MET A 160 4.11 13.99 -7.26
CA MET A 160 4.59 13.85 -8.64
C MET A 160 3.45 13.42 -9.57
N LYS A 161 2.64 12.44 -9.16
CA LYS A 161 1.48 11.96 -9.92
C LYS A 161 0.53 13.10 -10.20
N SER A 162 0.15 13.88 -9.18
CA SER A 162 -0.75 15.03 -9.31
C SER A 162 -0.22 16.07 -10.30
N TRP A 163 1.08 16.36 -10.28
CA TRP A 163 1.70 17.27 -11.24
C TRP A 163 1.75 16.69 -12.66
N PHE A 164 2.17 15.42 -12.80
CA PHE A 164 2.24 14.73 -14.09
C PHE A 164 0.86 14.56 -14.73
N THR A 165 -0.19 14.32 -13.95
CA THR A 165 -1.55 14.21 -14.49
C THR A 165 -2.05 15.51 -15.12
N VAL A 166 -1.47 16.65 -14.75
CA VAL A 166 -1.80 17.96 -15.35
C VAL A 166 -0.90 18.27 -16.54
N ALA A 167 0.40 17.99 -16.43
CA ALA A 167 1.37 18.36 -17.48
C ALA A 167 1.46 17.32 -18.61
N PHE A 168 1.59 16.03 -18.26
CA PHE A 168 1.93 14.95 -19.19
C PHE A 168 1.38 13.58 -18.71
N PRO A 169 0.05 13.36 -18.75
CA PRO A 169 -0.57 12.18 -18.16
C PRO A 169 -0.11 10.86 -18.76
N GLU A 170 0.15 10.82 -20.07
CA GLU A 170 0.56 9.61 -20.81
C GLU A 170 1.96 9.12 -20.41
N TYR A 171 2.81 10.02 -19.91
CA TYR A 171 4.20 9.70 -19.55
C TYR A 171 4.37 9.30 -18.08
N TRP A 172 3.30 9.33 -17.28
CA TRP A 172 3.38 9.01 -15.85
C TRP A 172 3.93 7.60 -15.59
N LEU A 173 3.44 6.59 -16.32
CA LEU A 173 3.89 5.20 -16.16
C LEU A 173 5.39 5.03 -16.48
N PHE A 174 5.87 5.70 -17.52
CA PHE A 174 7.29 5.71 -17.88
C PHE A 174 8.12 6.42 -16.80
N ALA A 175 7.64 7.56 -16.29
CA ALA A 175 8.29 8.29 -15.21
C ALA A 175 8.32 7.48 -13.91
N LEU A 176 7.24 6.79 -13.56
CA LEU A 176 7.15 5.90 -12.39
C LEU A 176 8.14 4.73 -12.50
N GLY A 177 8.19 4.08 -13.67
CA GLY A 177 9.12 2.98 -13.92
C GLY A 177 10.59 3.43 -13.86
N ALA A 178 10.91 4.57 -14.50
CA ALA A 178 12.24 5.16 -14.45
C ALA A 178 12.62 5.55 -13.01
N LEU A 179 11.71 6.17 -12.27
CA LEU A 179 11.90 6.52 -10.86
C LEU A 179 12.20 5.28 -10.03
N PHE A 180 11.45 4.19 -10.22
CA PHE A 180 11.68 2.94 -9.51
C PHE A 180 13.08 2.37 -9.77
N ILE A 181 13.52 2.34 -11.04
CA ILE A 181 14.86 1.86 -11.41
C ILE A 181 15.94 2.74 -10.81
N VAL A 182 15.83 4.07 -10.95
CA VAL A 182 16.82 5.02 -10.43
C VAL A 182 16.95 4.91 -8.92
N VAL A 183 15.82 4.88 -8.22
CA VAL A 183 15.81 4.76 -6.75
C VAL A 183 16.41 3.44 -6.30
N THR A 184 16.05 2.32 -6.94
CA THR A 184 16.53 1.00 -6.52
C THR A 184 18.03 0.82 -6.78
N LEU A 185 18.57 1.42 -7.85
CA LEU A 185 19.99 1.37 -8.18
C LEU A 185 20.83 2.36 -7.35
N TYR A 186 20.41 3.62 -7.26
CA TYR A 186 21.22 4.70 -6.70
C TYR A 186 20.89 5.05 -5.25
N LEU A 187 19.69 4.71 -4.77
CA LEU A 187 19.23 4.96 -3.40
C LEU A 187 18.74 3.68 -2.70
N PRO A 188 19.62 2.69 -2.42
CA PRO A 188 19.21 1.41 -1.84
C PRO A 188 18.59 1.51 -0.42
N LYS A 189 18.79 2.65 0.26
CA LYS A 189 18.18 2.99 1.56
C LYS A 189 17.01 3.98 1.45
N GLY A 190 16.61 4.37 0.24
CA GLY A 190 15.57 5.36 -0.04
C GLY A 190 15.93 6.78 0.44
N VAL A 191 14.94 7.67 0.37
CA VAL A 191 15.05 9.09 0.77
C VAL A 191 15.40 9.23 2.24
N ILE A 192 14.86 8.38 3.12
CA ILE A 192 15.22 8.40 4.56
C ILE A 192 16.70 8.06 4.79
N GLY A 193 17.29 7.20 3.96
CA GLY A 193 18.71 6.89 4.03
C GLY A 193 19.61 8.10 3.78
N LEU A 194 19.21 9.01 2.89
CA LEU A 194 19.93 10.26 2.64
C LEU A 194 19.81 11.24 3.80
N LEU A 195 18.60 11.40 4.35
CA LEU A 195 18.33 12.28 5.49
C LEU A 195 19.15 11.88 6.73
N ARG A 196 19.27 10.58 7.00
CA ARG A 196 20.05 10.07 8.14
C ARG A 196 21.56 10.23 7.94
N ARG A 197 22.06 10.05 6.71
CA ARG A 197 23.48 10.25 6.39
C ARG A 197 23.93 11.72 6.52
N ARG A 198 22.99 12.66 6.39
CA ARG A 198 23.21 14.10 6.54
C ARG A 198 23.20 14.59 8.00
N GLY A 199 22.71 13.77 8.94
CA GLY A 199 22.71 14.08 10.38
C GLY A 199 23.89 13.49 11.16
N GLU A 200 24.79 12.78 10.47
CA GLU A 200 26.03 12.20 11.03
C GLU A 200 27.29 12.89 10.44
N GLN A 201 27.13 14.06 9.81
CA GLN A 201 28.19 14.95 9.32
C GLN A 201 28.02 16.32 9.96
#